data_AF-A0A972U1E8-F1
#
_entry.id   AF-A0A972U1E8-F1
#
_cell.length_a   1.000
_cell.length_b   1.000
_cell.length_c   1.000
_cell.angle_alpha   90.00
_cell.angle_beta   90.00
_cell.angle_gamma   90.00
#
_symmetry.space_group_name_H-M   'P 1'
#
loop_
_entity.id
_entity.type
_entity.pdbx_description
1 polymer ?
#
loop_
_entity_poly.entity_id
_entity_poly.type
_entity_poly.pdbx_seq_one_letter_code
_entity_poly.pdbx_strand_id
1 'polypeptide(L)'
;MFEVEFPVRSPEVLAPVIGQERVDNLINTGDFAREQLLGRRVVSINSTASGGGVAEMLPVLLAYVAGVDVGCGWLVIEGESEFFEITKRLHHRLHGERGDGGPLGERERQIFLDVAKKNEADAQRLLVPGDVVLLHDPQPAGL
;
A
#
# COMPACT_ATOMS: atom_id res chain seq x y z
N MET A 1 10.95 0.56 -7.60
CA MET A 1 10.17 0.37 -6.36
C MET A 1 11.12 0.07 -5.22
N PHE A 2 10.80 0.54 -4.02
CA PHE A 2 11.58 0.26 -2.82
C PHE A 2 10.69 -0.09 -1.62
N GLU A 3 11.27 -0.77 -0.64
CA GLU A 3 10.63 -1.09 0.63
C GLU A 3 10.77 0.07 1.63
N VAL A 4 9.72 0.33 2.39
CA VAL A 4 9.68 1.36 3.42
C VAL A 4 9.65 0.71 4.79
N GLU A 5 10.60 1.09 5.65
CA GLU A 5 10.62 0.66 7.04
C GLU A 5 9.59 1.41 7.88
N PHE A 6 8.99 0.69 8.82
CA PHE A 6 8.06 1.23 9.80
C PHE A 6 8.30 0.57 11.16
N PRO A 7 7.98 1.26 12.28
CA PRO A 7 8.20 0.69 13.61
C PRO A 7 7.20 -0.42 13.88
N VAL A 8 7.57 -1.38 14.73
CA VAL A 8 6.62 -2.34 15.30
C VAL A 8 6.07 -1.76 16.61
N ARG A 9 4.76 -1.87 16.83
CA ARG A 9 4.11 -1.35 18.04
C ARG A 9 3.15 -2.36 18.64
N SER A 10 3.33 -2.66 19.92
CA SER A 10 2.36 -3.45 20.67
C SER A 10 1.00 -2.74 20.72
N PRO A 11 -0.12 -3.43 20.42
CA PRO A 11 -1.47 -2.88 20.56
C PRO A 11 -1.83 -2.43 21.97
N GLU A 12 -1.14 -2.93 23.00
CA GLU A 12 -1.43 -2.60 24.41
C GLU A 12 -1.35 -1.10 24.70
N VAL A 13 -0.54 -0.36 23.94
CA VAL A 13 -0.46 1.11 24.05
C VAL A 13 -1.79 1.80 23.73
N LEU A 14 -2.72 1.12 23.04
CA LEU A 14 -4.06 1.63 22.71
C LEU A 14 -5.08 1.41 23.83
N ALA A 15 -4.79 0.55 24.82
CA ALA A 15 -5.75 0.19 25.88
C ALA A 15 -6.36 1.40 26.60
N PRO A 16 -5.60 2.48 26.93
CA PRO A 16 -6.17 3.67 27.56
C PRO A 16 -7.17 4.44 26.69
N VAL A 17 -7.14 4.25 25.37
CA VAL A 17 -7.96 5.00 24.39
C VAL A 17 -9.17 4.18 23.95
N ILE A 18 -8.98 2.88 23.70
CA ILE A 18 -10.01 2.02 23.11
C ILE A 18 -10.57 0.97 24.10
N GLY A 19 -9.96 0.83 25.27
CA GLY A 19 -10.31 -0.18 26.28
C GLY A 19 -9.69 -1.55 26.00
N GLN A 20 -9.45 -2.33 27.06
CA GLN A 20 -8.79 -3.63 26.98
C GLN A 20 -9.53 -4.61 26.06
N GLU A 21 -10.86 -4.66 26.14
CA GLU A 21 -11.68 -5.57 25.31
C GLU A 21 -11.40 -5.40 23.81
N ARG A 22 -11.22 -4.15 23.34
CA ARG A 22 -10.91 -3.90 21.92
C ARG A 22 -9.48 -4.23 21.55
N VAL A 23 -8.54 -4.08 22.49
CA VAL A 23 -7.16 -4.52 22.32
C VAL A 23 -7.11 -6.04 22.21
N ASP A 24 -7.79 -6.75 23.11
CA ASP A 24 -7.89 -8.21 23.10
C ASP A 24 -8.51 -8.70 21.78
N ASN A 25 -9.56 -8.03 21.29
CA ASN A 25 -10.16 -8.32 19.98
C ASN A 25 -9.18 -8.13 18.81
N LEU A 26 -8.33 -7.10 18.85
CA LEU A 26 -7.30 -6.88 17.84
C LEU A 26 -6.24 -7.99 17.87
N ILE A 27 -5.78 -8.39 19.06
CA ILE A 27 -4.83 -9.50 19.24
C ILE A 27 -5.42 -10.81 18.71
N ASN A 28 -6.65 -11.15 19.12
CA ASN A 28 -7.35 -12.35 18.66
C ASN A 28 -7.57 -12.35 17.15
N THR A 29 -7.85 -11.20 16.56
CA THR A 29 -7.98 -11.04 15.09
C THR A 29 -6.62 -11.26 14.40
N GLY A 30 -5.53 -10.79 15.01
CA GLY A 30 -4.17 -11.04 14.53
C GLY A 30 -3.87 -12.54 14.50
N ASP A 31 -4.15 -13.25 15.59
CA ASP A 31 -3.98 -14.71 15.68
C ASP A 31 -4.74 -15.45 14.59
N PHE A 32 -6.04 -15.13 14.44
CA PHE A 32 -6.88 -15.67 13.37
C PHE A 32 -6.30 -15.37 11.99
N ALA A 33 -5.87 -14.13 11.73
CA ALA A 33 -5.30 -13.73 10.45
C ALA A 33 -4.02 -14.53 10.12
N ARG A 34 -3.13 -14.75 11.09
CA ARG A 34 -1.91 -15.57 10.86
C ARG A 34 -2.24 -16.99 10.45
N GLU A 35 -3.25 -17.60 11.07
CA GLU A 35 -3.73 -18.93 10.71
C GLU A 35 -4.32 -18.96 9.30
N GLN A 36 -5.21 -18.02 8.96
CA GLN A 36 -5.85 -17.97 7.65
C GLN A 36 -4.87 -17.65 6.52
N LEU A 37 -3.86 -16.83 6.80
CA LEU A 37 -2.80 -16.49 5.86
C LEU A 37 -1.74 -17.59 5.77
N LEU A 38 -1.80 -18.64 6.59
CA LEU A 38 -0.78 -19.71 6.65
C LEU A 38 0.64 -19.13 6.82
N GLY A 39 0.76 -18.07 7.62
CA GLY A 39 2.02 -17.34 7.83
C GLY A 39 2.52 -16.49 6.65
N ARG A 40 1.73 -16.33 5.57
CA ARG A 40 2.07 -15.44 4.44
C ARG A 40 1.96 -13.97 4.82
N ARG A 41 2.66 -13.10 4.08
CA ARG A 41 2.65 -11.67 4.32
C ARG A 41 1.52 -10.97 3.57
N VAL A 42 1.05 -9.86 4.13
CA VAL A 42 0.22 -8.88 3.43
C VAL A 42 1.07 -7.66 3.08
N VAL A 43 1.31 -7.42 1.80
CA VAL A 43 2.20 -6.36 1.33
C VAL A 43 1.38 -5.23 0.71
N SER A 44 1.45 -4.04 1.29
CA SER A 44 0.83 -2.84 0.73
C SER A 44 1.75 -2.17 -0.27
N ILE A 45 1.24 -1.84 -1.46
CA ILE A 45 1.97 -1.10 -2.50
C ILE A 45 1.22 0.18 -2.82
N ASN A 46 1.89 1.33 -2.71
CA ASN A 46 1.35 2.63 -3.10
C ASN A 46 2.39 3.46 -3.85
N SER A 47 2.11 4.75 -4.06
CA SER A 47 2.89 5.64 -4.93
C SER A 47 3.77 6.66 -4.22
N THR A 48 3.71 6.75 -2.90
CA THR A 48 4.57 7.65 -2.12
C THR A 48 4.74 7.17 -0.68
N ALA A 49 5.95 7.32 -0.13
CA ALA A 49 6.25 7.07 1.28
C ALA A 49 5.82 8.24 2.20
N SER A 50 5.50 9.40 1.63
CA SER A 50 5.17 10.61 2.39
C SER A 50 4.17 11.49 1.67
N GLY A 51 3.27 12.11 2.44
CA GLY A 51 2.26 13.02 1.92
C GLY A 51 1.06 12.28 1.32
N GLY A 52 -0.14 12.72 1.71
CA GLY A 52 -1.40 12.08 1.33
C GLY A 52 -1.87 11.04 2.35
N GLY A 53 -3.18 10.81 2.38
CA GLY A 53 -3.83 10.04 3.46
C GLY A 53 -3.34 8.59 3.56
N VAL A 54 -3.04 7.92 2.43
CA VAL A 54 -2.52 6.55 2.43
C VAL A 54 -1.14 6.48 3.09
N ALA A 55 -0.21 7.36 2.70
CA ALA A 55 1.15 7.38 3.23
C ALA A 55 1.22 7.82 4.70
N GLU A 56 0.26 8.61 5.16
CA GLU A 56 0.12 8.96 6.59
C GLU A 56 -0.48 7.81 7.41
N MET A 57 -1.39 7.04 6.81
CA MET A 57 -2.10 5.94 7.48
C MET A 57 -1.27 4.66 7.58
N LEU A 58 -0.61 4.25 6.49
CA LEU A 58 0.08 2.96 6.39
C LEU A 58 1.13 2.73 7.49
N PRO A 59 2.04 3.68 7.82
CA PRO A 59 3.03 3.44 8.88
C PRO A 59 2.39 3.11 10.23
N VAL A 60 1.24 3.73 10.54
CA VAL A 60 0.53 3.51 11.81
C VAL A 60 -0.19 2.18 11.79
N LEU A 61 -0.91 1.84 10.72
CA LEU A 61 -1.63 0.58 10.62
C LEU A 61 -0.68 -0.61 10.60
N LEU A 62 0.36 -0.56 9.77
CA LEU A 62 1.32 -1.64 9.62
C LEU A 62 2.13 -1.88 10.91
N ALA A 63 2.40 -0.82 11.68
CA ALA A 63 3.04 -0.94 12.98
C ALA A 63 2.28 -1.85 13.96
N TYR A 64 0.94 -1.74 13.98
CA TYR A 64 0.10 -2.58 14.85
C TYR A 64 -0.18 -3.96 14.24
N VAL A 65 -0.26 -4.07 12.92
CA VAL A 65 -0.34 -5.38 12.22
C VAL A 65 0.90 -6.22 12.54
N ALA A 66 2.09 -5.64 12.42
CA ALA A 66 3.33 -6.28 12.82
C ALA A 66 3.39 -6.53 14.34
N GLY A 67 2.78 -5.64 15.15
CA GLY A 67 2.69 -5.79 16.60
C GLY A 67 1.82 -6.93 17.10
N VAL A 68 0.98 -7.52 16.24
CA VAL A 68 0.25 -8.78 16.48
C VAL A 68 0.84 -9.93 15.66
N ASP A 69 2.13 -9.84 15.30
CA ASP A 69 2.91 -10.85 14.57
C ASP A 69 2.36 -11.25 13.19
N VAL A 70 1.44 -10.46 12.61
CA VAL A 70 0.99 -10.69 11.24
C VAL A 70 2.06 -10.18 10.29
N GLY A 71 2.59 -11.07 9.44
CA GLY A 71 3.57 -10.70 8.43
C GLY A 71 3.03 -9.62 7.50
N CYS A 72 3.71 -8.48 7.42
CA CYS A 72 3.31 -7.38 6.55
C CYS A 72 4.51 -6.65 5.97
N GLY A 73 4.27 -5.89 4.91
CA GLY A 73 5.29 -5.09 4.24
C GLY A 73 4.70 -3.86 3.55
N TRP A 74 5.57 -2.91 3.21
CA TRP A 74 5.18 -1.69 2.52
C TRP A 74 6.17 -1.37 1.41
N LEU A 75 5.69 -1.38 0.17
CA LEU A 75 6.49 -1.02 -1.00
C LEU A 75 5.93 0.25 -1.65
N VAL A 76 6.81 1.04 -2.25
CA VAL A 76 6.48 2.27 -2.96
C VAL A 76 6.99 2.18 -4.39
N ILE A 77 6.09 2.37 -5.36
CA ILE A 77 6.48 2.44 -6.78
C ILE A 77 7.30 3.69 -7.06
N GLU A 78 8.17 3.60 -8.06
CA GLU A 78 8.92 4.74 -8.58
C GLU A 78 8.41 5.12 -9.97
N GLY A 79 8.34 6.41 -10.26
CA GLY A 79 7.89 6.91 -11.56
C GLY A 79 8.40 8.32 -11.81
N GLU A 80 8.42 8.72 -13.07
CA GLU A 80 8.78 10.08 -13.45
C GLU A 80 7.60 11.06 -13.27
N SER A 81 7.86 12.37 -13.25
CA SER A 81 6.83 13.39 -13.01
C SER A 81 5.62 13.27 -13.96
N GLU A 82 5.86 12.94 -15.23
CA GLU A 82 4.80 12.76 -16.23
C GLU A 82 3.83 11.63 -15.86
N PHE A 83 4.34 10.54 -15.27
CA PHE A 83 3.49 9.46 -14.76
C PHE A 83 2.60 9.93 -13.60
N PHE A 84 3.15 10.72 -12.67
CA PHE A 84 2.36 11.27 -11.56
C PHE A 84 1.31 12.29 -12.01
N GLU A 85 1.56 13.05 -13.07
CA GLU A 85 0.57 13.91 -13.71
C GLU A 85 -0.57 13.09 -14.33
N ILE A 86 -0.24 12.05 -15.09
CA ILE A 86 -1.21 11.14 -15.72
C ILE A 86 -2.08 10.45 -14.66
N THR A 87 -1.46 9.92 -13.61
CA THR A 87 -2.20 9.20 -12.56
C THR A 87 -3.05 10.11 -11.71
N LYS A 88 -2.61 11.36 -11.43
CA LYS A 88 -3.45 12.37 -10.78
C LYS A 88 -4.66 12.74 -11.63
N ARG A 89 -4.48 12.89 -12.94
CA ARG A 89 -5.58 13.09 -13.89
C ARG A 89 -6.54 11.90 -13.89
N LEU A 90 -6.03 10.67 -13.90
CA LEU A 90 -6.83 9.45 -13.82
C LEU A 90 -7.65 9.41 -12.52
N HIS A 91 -7.02 9.69 -11.38
CA HIS A 91 -7.69 9.77 -10.08
C HIS A 91 -8.85 10.77 -10.10
N HIS A 92 -8.62 12.02 -10.53
CA HIS A 92 -9.69 13.02 -10.63
C HIS A 92 -10.85 12.56 -11.52
N ARG A 93 -10.57 11.93 -12.67
CA ARG A 93 -11.62 11.43 -13.57
C ARG A 93 -12.41 10.27 -13.00
N LEU A 94 -11.77 9.38 -12.25
CA LEU A 94 -12.46 8.31 -11.51
C LEU A 94 -13.39 8.89 -10.44
N HIS A 95 -13.08 10.07 -9.90
CA HIS A 95 -13.92 10.82 -8.97
C HIS A 95 -14.90 11.80 -9.65
N GLY A 96 -15.07 11.73 -10.97
CA GLY A 96 -16.02 12.55 -11.72
C GLY A 96 -15.54 13.96 -12.07
N GLU A 97 -14.29 14.29 -11.78
CA GLU A 97 -13.68 15.59 -12.09
C GLU A 97 -12.82 15.51 -13.36
N ARG A 98 -12.73 16.60 -14.13
CA ARG A 98 -11.87 16.63 -15.33
C ARG A 98 -10.37 16.64 -15.03
N GLY A 99 -9.99 16.94 -13.79
CA GLY A 99 -8.60 17.14 -13.38
C GLY A 99 -7.96 18.32 -14.12
N ASP A 100 -6.75 18.12 -14.63
CA ASP A 100 -6.01 19.12 -15.41
C ASP A 100 -6.51 19.29 -16.87
N GLY A 101 -7.53 18.51 -17.28
CA GLY A 101 -8.08 18.55 -18.63
C GLY A 101 -7.21 17.92 -19.72
N GLY A 102 -6.04 17.36 -19.39
CA GLY A 102 -5.16 16.69 -20.34
C GLY A 102 -5.77 15.39 -20.89
N PRO A 103 -5.20 14.80 -21.96
CA PRO A 103 -5.69 13.56 -22.54
C PRO A 103 -5.42 12.34 -21.64
N LEU A 104 -6.15 11.25 -21.88
CA LEU A 104 -5.80 9.90 -21.40
C LEU A 104 -5.90 8.97 -22.61
N GLY A 105 -5.04 9.20 -23.60
CA GLY A 105 -4.99 8.45 -24.85
C GLY A 105 -3.88 7.41 -24.83
N GLU A 106 -3.49 6.96 -26.03
CA GLU A 106 -2.51 5.88 -26.18
C GLU A 106 -1.13 6.24 -25.63
N ARG A 107 -0.71 7.51 -25.77
CA ARG A 107 0.57 7.98 -25.22
C ARG A 107 0.61 7.87 -23.69
N GLU A 108 -0.41 8.38 -23.01
CA GLU A 108 -0.49 8.34 -21.55
C GLU A 108 -0.60 6.91 -21.03
N ARG A 109 -1.35 6.07 -21.74
CA ARG A 109 -1.44 4.63 -21.47
C ARG A 109 -0.07 3.96 -21.59
N GLN A 110 0.71 4.26 -22.62
CA GLN A 110 2.04 3.68 -22.79
C GLN A 110 2.97 4.10 -21.65
N ILE A 111 2.97 5.38 -21.26
CA ILE A 111 3.77 5.86 -20.11
C ILE A 111 3.38 5.15 -18.81
N PHE A 112 2.07 4.99 -18.57
CA PHE A 112 1.56 4.27 -17.39
C PHE A 112 2.06 2.82 -17.36
N LEU A 113 1.94 2.10 -18.49
CA LEU A 113 2.37 0.70 -18.58
C LEU A 113 3.90 0.55 -18.53
N ASP A 114 4.65 1.49 -19.09
CA ASP A 114 6.11 1.48 -19.04
C ASP A 114 6.62 1.64 -17.60
N VAL A 115 5.99 2.51 -16.80
CA VAL A 115 6.32 2.66 -15.38
C VAL A 115 5.94 1.40 -14.59
N ALA A 116 4.77 0.81 -14.84
CA ALA A 116 4.41 -0.45 -14.20
C ALA A 116 5.44 -1.55 -14.50
N LYS A 117 5.81 -1.71 -15.78
CA LYS A 117 6.84 -2.68 -16.21
C LYS A 117 8.21 -2.43 -15.59
N LYS A 118 8.62 -1.16 -15.45
CA LYS A 118 9.89 -0.83 -14.77
C LYS A 118 9.89 -1.28 -13.30
N ASN A 119 8.76 -1.13 -12.61
CA ASN A 119 8.61 -1.54 -11.21
C ASN A 119 8.42 -3.05 -11.04
N GLU A 120 7.99 -3.78 -12.08
CA GLU A 120 7.81 -5.24 -12.04
C GLU A 120 9.10 -5.96 -11.63
N ALA A 121 10.25 -5.52 -12.13
CA ALA A 121 11.54 -6.15 -11.82
C ALA A 121 11.89 -6.06 -10.32
N ASP A 122 11.57 -4.94 -9.68
CA ASP A 122 11.76 -4.75 -8.23
C ASP A 122 10.71 -5.53 -7.43
N ALA A 123 9.45 -5.53 -7.90
CA ALA A 123 8.38 -6.31 -7.28
C ALA A 123 8.73 -7.80 -7.25
N GLN A 124 9.26 -8.36 -8.34
CA GLN A 124 9.73 -9.75 -8.41
C GLN A 124 10.88 -10.06 -7.43
N ARG A 125 11.66 -9.06 -7.01
CA ARG A 125 12.75 -9.22 -6.04
C ARG A 125 12.28 -9.08 -4.59
N LEU A 126 11.30 -8.22 -4.33
CA LEU A 126 10.83 -7.84 -3.00
C LEU A 126 9.64 -8.69 -2.51
N LEU A 127 8.81 -9.17 -3.44
CA LEU A 127 7.70 -10.06 -3.17
C LEU A 127 8.14 -11.52 -3.22
N VAL A 128 7.49 -12.36 -2.41
CA VAL A 128 7.71 -13.81 -2.41
C VAL A 128 6.42 -14.54 -2.82
N PRO A 129 6.51 -15.73 -3.44
CA PRO A 129 5.34 -16.53 -3.78
C PRO A 129 4.46 -16.77 -2.55
N GLY A 130 3.18 -16.37 -2.66
CA GLY A 130 2.21 -16.49 -1.58
C GLY A 130 1.90 -15.18 -0.86
N ASP A 131 2.66 -14.11 -1.07
CA ASP A 131 2.27 -12.79 -0.54
C ASP A 131 0.89 -12.37 -1.05
N VAL A 132 0.07 -11.81 -0.16
CA VAL A 132 -1.17 -11.13 -0.51
C VAL A 132 -0.85 -9.67 -0.74
N VAL A 133 -0.99 -9.20 -1.98
CA VAL A 133 -0.64 -7.83 -2.36
C VAL A 133 -1.87 -6.94 -2.35
N LEU A 134 -1.78 -5.80 -1.65
CA LEU A 134 -2.80 -4.75 -1.62
C LEU A 134 -2.27 -3.52 -2.37
N LEU A 135 -2.88 -3.22 -3.52
CA LEU A 135 -2.54 -2.04 -4.31
C LEU A 135 -3.42 -0.86 -3.87
N HIS A 136 -2.79 0.24 -3.46
CA HIS A 136 -3.48 1.45 -3.02
C HIS A 136 -3.48 2.49 -4.13
N ASP A 137 -4.68 2.99 -4.45
CA ASP A 137 -4.95 3.99 -5.49
C ASP A 137 -4.61 3.51 -6.93
N PRO A 138 -4.94 4.30 -7.98
CA PRO A 138 -4.76 3.87 -9.37
C PRO A 138 -3.31 3.77 -9.85
N GLN A 139 -2.35 4.43 -9.20
CA GLN A 139 -0.96 4.51 -9.66
C GLN A 139 -0.31 3.13 -9.80
N PRO A 140 -0.34 2.23 -8.80
CA PRO A 140 0.22 0.90 -8.92
C PRO A 140 -0.66 -0.10 -9.69
N ALA A 141 -1.85 0.29 -10.18
CA ALA A 141 -2.82 -0.66 -10.76
C ALA A 141 -2.38 -1.34 -12.07
N GLY A 142 -1.27 -0.89 -12.67
CA GLY A 142 -0.68 -1.54 -13.85
C GLY A 142 0.28 -2.69 -13.55
N LEU A 143 0.61 -2.91 -12.27
CA LEU A 143 1.50 -3.99 -11.81
C LEU A 143 0.86 -5.38 -11.94
#